data_AF-A0A8J1UTM6-F1
#
_entry.id   AF-A0A8J1UTM6-F1
#
_cell.length_a   1.000
_cell.length_b   1.000
_cell.length_c   1.000
_cell.angle_alpha   90.00
_cell.angle_beta   90.00
_cell.angle_gamma   90.00
#
_symmetry.space_group_name_H-M   'P 1'
#
loop_
_entity.id
_entity.type
_entity.pdbx_description
1 polymer ?
#
loop_
_entity_poly.entity_id
_entity_poly.type
_entity_poly.pdbx_seq_one_letter_code
_entity_poly.pdbx_strand_id
1 'polypeptide(L)'
;LTQEKFQKKNILIGVNKDEGLFVYLLPGFTIYNSSAQTIQMYRDNMKRMNWYLSPSTQDSIIAEYLPTNTSVGNANRDAVQAASGDRDFVCPTINIGKAFSGSDMGNTVYMYYLTYRASTEVWPEYFGTIHGADIQWIFGLPLNKSLSYTKEEVALSKDMMDYWSNFAKTG
;
A
#
# COMPACT_ATOMS: atom_id res chain seq x y z
N LEU A 1 -10.34 1.52 21.25
CA LEU A 1 -11.64 1.08 20.71
C LEU A 1 -12.40 0.43 21.86
N THR A 2 -13.70 0.67 22.04
CA THR A 2 -14.49 0.03 23.11
C THR A 2 -15.33 -1.10 22.52
N GLN A 3 -15.31 -2.26 23.16
CA GLN A 3 -15.89 -3.52 22.66
C GLN A 3 -17.38 -3.41 22.26
N GLU A 4 -18.15 -2.59 22.98
CA GLU A 4 -19.60 -2.43 22.77
C GLU A 4 -20.00 -1.77 21.44
N LYS A 5 -19.04 -1.21 20.69
CA LYS A 5 -19.32 -0.50 19.42
C LYS A 5 -19.04 -1.32 18.17
N PHE A 6 -18.45 -2.51 18.27
CA PHE A 6 -17.99 -3.31 17.13
C PHE A 6 -18.35 -4.78 17.27
N GLN A 7 -18.62 -5.46 16.15
CA GLN A 7 -18.94 -6.89 16.15
C GLN A 7 -17.70 -7.73 16.46
N LYS A 8 -17.88 -8.77 17.28
CA LYS A 8 -16.85 -9.78 17.52
C LYS A 8 -16.85 -10.83 16.40
N LYS A 9 -16.05 -10.58 15.37
CA LYS A 9 -15.87 -11.45 14.19
C LYS A 9 -14.39 -11.57 13.83
N ASN A 10 -14.01 -12.66 13.15
CA ASN A 10 -12.68 -12.76 12.57
C ASN A 10 -12.52 -11.68 11.48
N ILE A 11 -11.31 -11.20 11.30
CA ILE A 11 -10.98 -10.11 10.37
C ILE A 11 -9.86 -10.57 9.45
N LEU A 12 -10.07 -10.43 8.14
CA LEU A 12 -9.03 -10.53 7.12
C LEU A 12 -8.79 -9.12 6.58
N ILE A 13 -7.55 -8.66 6.69
CA ILE A 13 -7.14 -7.33 6.25
C ILE A 13 -5.74 -7.43 5.62
N GLY A 14 -5.34 -6.45 4.84
CA GLY A 14 -4.01 -6.46 4.27
C GLY A 14 -3.70 -5.18 3.52
N VAL A 15 -2.48 -5.13 3.02
CA VAL A 15 -1.94 -4.00 2.27
C VAL A 15 -1.02 -4.49 1.15
N ASN A 16 -0.84 -3.64 0.17
CA ASN A 16 0.09 -3.83 -0.93
C ASN A 16 1.44 -3.22 -0.56
N LYS A 17 2.51 -3.64 -1.26
CA LYS A 17 3.87 -3.15 -0.99
C LYS A 17 4.01 -1.65 -1.23
N ASP A 18 3.39 -1.13 -2.27
CA ASP A 18 3.62 0.22 -2.78
C ASP A 18 2.28 1.00 -2.84
N GLU A 19 1.60 1.13 -1.68
CA GLU A 19 0.27 1.76 -1.54
C GLU A 19 0.21 3.23 -1.95
N GLY A 20 1.36 3.91 -2.02
CA GLY A 20 1.47 5.34 -2.31
C GLY A 20 1.12 5.76 -3.74
N LEU A 21 0.21 5.06 -4.43
CA LEU A 21 -0.17 5.32 -5.82
C LEU A 21 -0.52 6.80 -6.06
N PHE A 22 -1.29 7.41 -5.15
CA PHE A 22 -1.85 8.76 -5.30
C PHE A 22 -0.81 9.89 -5.34
N VAL A 23 0.49 9.60 -5.15
CA VAL A 23 1.56 10.57 -5.41
C VAL A 23 1.60 11.05 -6.87
N TYR A 24 0.96 10.35 -7.82
CA TYR A 24 0.81 10.83 -9.19
C TYR A 24 0.09 12.19 -9.31
N LEU A 25 -0.63 12.62 -8.25
CA LEU A 25 -1.30 13.91 -8.17
C LEU A 25 -0.37 15.04 -7.67
N LEU A 26 0.86 14.73 -7.27
CA LEU A 26 1.81 15.70 -6.72
C LEU A 26 2.67 16.34 -7.82
N PRO A 27 3.10 17.60 -7.63
CA PRO A 27 4.05 18.25 -8.53
C PRO A 27 5.29 17.39 -8.78
N GLY A 28 5.64 17.23 -10.06
CA GLY A 28 6.83 16.48 -10.48
C GLY A 28 6.61 14.98 -10.68
N PHE A 29 5.44 14.43 -10.31
CA PHE A 29 5.08 13.05 -10.63
C PHE A 29 4.32 12.98 -11.95
N THR A 30 4.66 11.99 -12.77
CA THR A 30 4.02 11.71 -14.06
C THR A 30 4.03 10.21 -14.36
N ILE A 31 3.12 9.75 -15.22
CA ILE A 31 3.12 8.36 -15.69
C ILE A 31 3.98 8.15 -16.94
N TYR A 32 4.68 9.18 -17.42
CA TYR A 32 5.35 9.18 -18.72
C TYR A 32 6.88 9.09 -18.63
N ASN A 33 7.45 9.24 -17.43
CA ASN A 33 8.89 9.16 -17.20
C ASN A 33 9.17 8.60 -15.80
N SER A 34 10.44 8.61 -15.38
CA SER A 34 10.84 8.07 -14.08
C SER A 34 10.30 8.87 -12.89
N SER A 35 9.78 10.08 -13.07
CA SER A 35 9.37 10.97 -11.99
C SER A 35 10.48 11.21 -10.95
N ALA A 36 11.75 11.22 -11.37
CA ALA A 36 12.87 11.49 -10.48
C ALA A 36 12.73 12.88 -9.83
N GLN A 37 12.82 12.95 -8.50
CA GLN A 37 12.59 14.18 -7.73
C GLN A 37 13.92 14.78 -7.27
N THR A 38 14.04 16.11 -7.28
CA THR A 38 15.12 16.78 -6.53
C THR A 38 14.86 16.68 -5.02
N ILE A 39 15.88 16.90 -4.20
CA ILE A 39 15.70 16.97 -2.74
C ILE A 39 14.73 18.10 -2.34
N GLN A 40 14.67 19.19 -3.11
CA GLN A 40 13.73 20.27 -2.87
C GLN A 40 12.29 19.82 -3.16
N MET A 41 12.07 19.15 -4.29
CA MET A 41 10.75 18.59 -4.62
C MET A 41 10.29 17.55 -3.59
N TYR A 42 11.20 16.69 -3.10
CA TYR A 42 10.91 15.79 -1.98
C TYR A 42 10.38 16.57 -0.76
N ARG A 43 11.13 17.58 -0.28
CA ARG A 43 10.71 18.36 0.88
C ARG A 43 9.38 19.08 0.67
N ASP A 44 9.19 19.67 -0.51
CA ASP A 44 7.97 20.40 -0.84
C ASP A 44 6.75 19.48 -0.93
N ASN A 45 6.90 18.30 -1.54
CA ASN A 45 5.83 17.30 -1.61
C ASN A 45 5.52 16.72 -0.22
N MET A 46 6.53 16.42 0.60
CA MET A 46 6.33 15.96 1.98
C MET A 46 5.60 17.00 2.83
N LYS A 47 5.92 18.29 2.70
CA LYS A 47 5.17 19.36 3.38
C LYS A 47 3.75 19.49 2.84
N ARG A 48 3.58 19.46 1.52
CA ARG A 48 2.28 19.58 0.85
C ARG A 48 1.32 18.47 1.27
N MET A 49 1.78 17.23 1.30
CA MET A 49 0.96 16.10 1.71
C MET A 49 0.58 16.18 3.19
N ASN A 50 1.43 16.78 4.03
CA ASN A 50 1.26 16.84 5.49
C ASN A 50 0.88 18.26 5.98
N TRP A 51 0.24 19.06 5.12
CA TRP A 51 -0.02 20.49 5.34
C TRP A 51 -0.81 20.81 6.61
N TYR A 52 -1.62 19.85 7.09
CA TYR A 52 -2.48 19.97 8.27
C TYR A 52 -1.75 19.70 9.58
N LEU A 53 -0.50 19.24 9.54
CA LEU A 53 0.33 18.97 10.72
C LEU A 53 1.17 20.19 11.11
N SER A 54 1.61 20.23 12.37
CA SER A 54 2.54 21.28 12.82
C SER A 54 3.86 21.23 12.04
N PRO A 55 4.57 22.36 11.88
CA PRO A 55 5.88 22.38 11.23
C PRO A 55 6.88 21.39 11.84
N SER A 56 6.90 21.28 13.18
CA SER A 56 7.77 20.31 13.87
C SER A 56 7.44 18.85 13.51
N THR A 57 6.16 18.52 13.36
CA THR A 57 5.74 17.17 12.97
C THR A 57 6.09 16.90 11.51
N GLN A 58 5.88 17.90 10.63
CA GLN A 58 6.30 17.79 9.23
C GLN A 58 7.81 17.55 9.12
N ASP A 59 8.63 18.28 9.87
CA ASP A 59 10.08 18.12 9.86
C ASP A 59 10.51 16.74 10.35
N SER A 60 9.85 16.19 11.37
CA SER A 60 10.09 14.81 11.83
C SER A 60 9.77 13.78 10.75
N ILE A 61 8.63 13.91 10.05
CA ILE A 61 8.26 13.00 8.96
C ILE A 61 9.24 13.11 7.78
N ILE A 62 9.65 14.33 7.44
CA ILE A 62 10.66 14.59 6.39
C ILE A 62 12.01 13.94 6.74
N ALA A 63 12.39 13.94 8.02
CA ALA A 63 13.61 13.31 8.49
C ALA A 63 13.52 11.78 8.47
N GLU A 64 12.38 11.22 8.89
CA GLU A 64 12.14 9.77 8.93
C GLU A 64 12.29 9.11 7.55
N TYR A 65 11.72 9.72 6.52
CA TYR A 65 11.75 9.19 5.15
C TYR A 65 12.92 9.73 4.31
N LEU A 66 13.86 10.48 4.90
CA LEU A 66 14.96 11.07 4.12
C LEU A 66 15.83 9.95 3.52
N PRO A 67 15.97 9.86 2.18
CA PRO A 67 16.74 8.78 1.57
C PRO A 67 18.23 8.95 1.86
N THR A 68 18.95 7.83 1.97
CA THR A 68 20.39 7.80 2.27
C THR A 68 21.22 8.54 1.22
N ASN A 69 20.79 8.54 -0.05
CA ASN A 69 21.43 9.30 -1.12
C ASN A 69 20.42 10.23 -1.82
N THR A 70 20.38 11.47 -1.36
CA THR A 70 19.49 12.51 -1.87
C THR A 70 19.89 13.07 -3.24
N SER A 71 21.09 12.74 -3.75
CA SER A 71 21.51 13.09 -5.11
C SER A 71 20.89 12.19 -6.17
N VAL A 72 20.34 11.03 -5.78
CA VAL A 72 19.63 10.12 -6.68
C VAL A 72 18.15 10.48 -6.68
N GLY A 73 17.68 11.09 -7.78
CA GLY A 73 16.30 11.57 -7.82
C GLY A 73 15.22 10.49 -7.70
N ASN A 74 15.54 9.25 -8.11
CA ASN A 74 14.68 8.09 -7.88
C ASN A 74 14.50 7.79 -6.39
N ALA A 75 15.55 7.90 -5.58
CA ALA A 75 15.47 7.65 -4.14
C ALA A 75 14.58 8.69 -3.44
N ASN A 76 14.66 9.96 -3.88
CA ASN A 76 13.76 11.02 -3.40
C ASN A 76 12.30 10.75 -3.79
N ARG A 77 12.04 10.29 -5.02
CA ARG A 77 10.70 9.89 -5.47
C ARG A 77 10.13 8.76 -4.63
N ASP A 78 10.91 7.69 -4.47
CA ASP A 78 10.48 6.48 -3.75
C ASP A 78 10.19 6.78 -2.28
N ALA A 79 10.96 7.68 -1.67
CA ALA A 79 10.70 8.16 -0.32
C ALA A 79 9.36 8.89 -0.17
N VAL A 80 8.96 9.74 -1.13
CA VAL A 80 7.63 10.39 -1.10
C VAL A 80 6.52 9.34 -1.25
N GLN A 81 6.71 8.35 -2.15
CA GLN A 81 5.73 7.27 -2.34
C GLN A 81 5.56 6.42 -1.09
N ALA A 82 6.67 6.01 -0.45
CA ALA A 82 6.66 5.26 0.80
C ALA A 82 5.94 6.03 1.91
N ALA A 83 6.30 7.31 2.11
CA ALA A 83 5.65 8.16 3.11
C ALA A 83 4.13 8.32 2.88
N SER A 84 3.70 8.45 1.62
CA SER A 84 2.27 8.50 1.28
C SER A 84 1.57 7.18 1.62
N GLY A 85 2.11 6.06 1.14
CA GLY A 85 1.52 4.74 1.32
C GLY A 85 1.43 4.36 2.79
N ASP A 86 2.48 4.64 3.55
CA ASP A 86 2.53 4.34 4.98
C ASP A 86 1.51 5.13 5.77
N ARG A 87 1.40 6.42 5.50
CA ARG A 87 0.47 7.30 6.20
C ARG A 87 -0.99 6.98 5.85
N ASP A 88 -1.29 6.81 4.57
CA ASP A 88 -2.68 6.75 4.09
C ASP A 88 -3.28 5.33 4.20
N PHE A 89 -2.45 4.28 4.13
CA PHE A 89 -2.94 2.89 4.05
C PHE A 89 -2.25 1.95 5.03
N VAL A 90 -0.92 1.83 5.01
CA VAL A 90 -0.19 0.78 5.75
C VAL A 90 -0.31 0.93 7.26
N CYS A 91 0.10 2.08 7.81
CA CYS A 91 0.07 2.30 9.26
C CYS A 91 -1.36 2.27 9.82
N PRO A 92 -2.36 2.92 9.21
CA PRO A 92 -3.75 2.81 9.66
C PRO A 92 -4.25 1.36 9.69
N THR A 93 -3.96 0.58 8.65
CA THR A 93 -4.36 -0.83 8.54
C THR A 93 -3.72 -1.69 9.63
N ILE A 94 -2.42 -1.53 9.86
CA ILE A 94 -1.70 -2.21 10.95
C ILE A 94 -2.29 -1.82 12.32
N ASN A 95 -2.56 -0.53 12.52
CA ASN A 95 -3.12 -0.04 13.79
C ASN A 95 -4.52 -0.60 14.06
N ILE A 96 -5.36 -0.69 13.02
CA ILE A 96 -6.66 -1.36 13.11
C ILE A 96 -6.47 -2.83 13.48
N GLY A 97 -5.61 -3.55 12.78
CA GLY A 97 -5.32 -4.96 13.06
C GLY A 97 -4.90 -5.17 14.53
N LYS A 98 -3.93 -4.39 15.01
CA LYS A 98 -3.46 -4.42 16.41
C LYS A 98 -4.58 -4.11 17.41
N ALA A 99 -5.42 -3.12 17.10
CA ALA A 99 -6.48 -2.71 18.01
C ALA A 99 -7.57 -3.80 18.15
N PHE A 100 -7.88 -4.53 17.07
CA PHE A 100 -8.84 -5.64 17.09
C PHE A 100 -8.26 -6.93 17.66
N SER A 101 -6.96 -7.19 17.47
CA SER A 101 -6.31 -8.36 18.06
C SER A 101 -5.92 -8.17 19.53
N GLY A 102 -5.96 -6.92 20.03
CA GLY A 102 -5.63 -6.58 21.41
C GLY A 102 -6.59 -7.18 22.44
N SER A 103 -6.15 -7.25 23.70
CA SER A 103 -6.89 -7.86 24.82
C SER A 103 -8.34 -7.37 24.96
N ASP A 104 -8.57 -6.10 24.65
CA ASP A 104 -9.86 -5.44 24.87
C ASP A 104 -10.93 -5.87 23.84
N MET A 105 -10.51 -6.25 22.63
CA MET A 105 -11.41 -6.66 21.55
C MET A 105 -11.40 -8.18 21.36
N GLY A 106 -10.20 -8.78 21.35
CA GLY A 106 -9.98 -10.22 21.32
C GLY A 106 -10.49 -10.90 20.05
N ASN A 107 -10.46 -10.21 18.92
CA ASN A 107 -10.78 -10.77 17.61
C ASN A 107 -9.58 -11.54 17.05
N THR A 108 -9.84 -12.59 16.26
CA THR A 108 -8.81 -13.19 15.41
C THR A 108 -8.60 -12.31 14.19
N VAL A 109 -7.35 -11.89 13.95
CA VAL A 109 -6.98 -11.05 12.81
C VAL A 109 -5.97 -11.79 11.94
N TYR A 110 -6.29 -11.94 10.66
CA TYR A 110 -5.40 -12.42 9.61
C TYR A 110 -4.96 -11.22 8.78
N MET A 111 -3.65 -11.06 8.63
CA MET A 111 -3.06 -9.96 7.87
C MET A 111 -2.26 -10.48 6.69
N TYR A 112 -2.51 -9.96 5.49
CA TYR A 112 -1.67 -10.22 4.32
C TYR A 112 -0.86 -8.99 3.90
N TYR A 113 0.24 -9.25 3.19
CA TYR A 113 1.09 -8.24 2.59
C TYR A 113 1.41 -8.65 1.14
N LEU A 114 0.77 -8.00 0.17
CA LEU A 114 0.98 -8.32 -1.24
C LEU A 114 2.19 -7.58 -1.79
N THR A 115 3.17 -8.35 -2.27
CA THR A 115 4.41 -7.82 -2.87
C THR A 115 4.57 -8.16 -4.35
N TYR A 116 3.60 -8.89 -4.92
CA TYR A 116 3.66 -9.35 -6.30
C TYR A 116 3.05 -8.31 -7.24
N ARG A 117 3.87 -7.82 -8.17
CA ARG A 117 3.44 -6.93 -9.26
C ARG A 117 3.07 -7.77 -10.48
N ALA A 118 1.87 -7.54 -11.01
CA ALA A 118 1.40 -8.22 -12.21
C ALA A 118 2.31 -7.93 -13.42
N SER A 119 2.54 -8.95 -14.23
CA SER A 119 3.20 -8.84 -15.54
C SER A 119 2.41 -7.96 -16.52
N THR A 120 1.10 -7.83 -16.30
CA THR A 120 0.17 -7.03 -17.09
C THR A 120 -0.06 -5.63 -16.53
N GLU A 121 0.67 -5.24 -15.48
CA GLU A 121 0.52 -3.92 -14.84
C GLU A 121 0.86 -2.79 -15.81
N VAL A 122 -0.07 -1.85 -15.97
CA VAL A 122 0.00 -0.73 -16.92
C VAL A 122 0.67 0.51 -16.32
N TRP A 123 0.71 0.60 -14.99
CA TRP A 123 1.41 1.70 -14.32
C TRP A 123 2.93 1.60 -14.54
N PRO A 124 3.68 2.71 -14.56
CA PRO A 124 5.14 2.66 -14.64
C PRO A 124 5.78 1.73 -13.60
N GLU A 125 6.93 1.13 -13.94
CA GLU A 125 7.62 0.14 -13.10
C GLU A 125 7.91 0.67 -11.69
N TYR A 126 8.27 1.96 -11.56
CA TYR A 126 8.60 2.56 -10.27
C TYR A 126 7.42 2.56 -9.28
N PHE A 127 6.18 2.46 -9.75
CA PHE A 127 5.03 2.39 -8.85
C PHE A 127 4.92 1.05 -8.13
N GLY A 128 5.60 0.00 -8.59
CA GLY A 128 5.66 -1.28 -7.87
C GLY A 128 4.30 -1.99 -7.78
N THR A 129 3.96 -2.51 -6.60
CA THR A 129 2.68 -3.18 -6.31
C THR A 129 1.70 -2.17 -5.74
N ILE A 130 0.96 -1.52 -6.64
CA ILE A 130 0.14 -0.35 -6.35
C ILE A 130 -1.05 -0.64 -5.44
N HIS A 131 -1.64 0.43 -4.91
CA HIS A 131 -2.96 0.39 -4.29
C HIS A 131 -4.00 -0.28 -5.22
N GLY A 132 -4.71 -1.28 -4.69
CA GLY A 132 -5.71 -2.06 -5.42
C GLY A 132 -5.17 -3.18 -6.34
N ALA A 133 -3.84 -3.39 -6.39
CA ALA A 133 -3.24 -4.45 -7.20
C ALA A 133 -3.71 -5.87 -6.80
N ASP A 134 -4.15 -6.05 -5.57
CA ASP A 134 -4.66 -7.28 -4.98
C ASP A 134 -6.05 -7.70 -5.50
N ILE A 135 -6.88 -6.74 -5.89
CA ILE A 135 -8.27 -6.97 -6.34
C ILE A 135 -8.32 -7.99 -7.48
N GLN A 136 -7.40 -7.89 -8.45
CA GLN A 136 -7.38 -8.78 -9.61
C GLN A 136 -7.14 -10.25 -9.22
N TRP A 137 -6.31 -10.50 -8.20
CA TRP A 137 -5.98 -11.84 -7.73
C TRP A 137 -7.17 -12.43 -6.97
N ILE A 138 -7.82 -11.61 -6.12
CA ILE A 138 -8.96 -12.01 -5.28
C ILE A 138 -10.18 -12.37 -6.12
N PHE A 139 -10.44 -11.63 -7.21
CA PHE A 139 -11.61 -11.85 -8.06
C PHE A 139 -11.37 -12.75 -9.27
N GLY A 140 -10.17 -13.31 -9.41
CA GLY A 140 -9.91 -14.32 -10.44
C GLY A 140 -9.70 -13.75 -11.84
N LEU A 141 -9.30 -12.48 -11.99
CA LEU A 141 -9.06 -11.89 -13.32
C LEU A 141 -8.05 -12.69 -14.16
N PRO A 142 -6.96 -13.25 -13.57
CA PRO A 142 -6.02 -14.11 -14.31
C PRO A 142 -6.61 -15.39 -14.89
N LEU A 143 -7.76 -15.87 -14.42
CA LEU A 143 -8.42 -17.05 -15.02
C LEU A 143 -9.00 -16.76 -16.41
N ASN A 144 -9.16 -15.49 -16.79
CA ASN A 144 -9.55 -15.12 -18.15
C ASN A 144 -8.40 -15.37 -19.12
N LYS A 145 -8.48 -16.48 -19.88
CA LYS A 145 -7.49 -16.89 -20.88
C LYS A 145 -7.27 -15.90 -22.02
N SER A 146 -8.15 -14.92 -22.18
CA SER A 146 -7.98 -13.84 -23.18
C SER A 146 -6.99 -12.77 -22.70
N LEU A 147 -6.66 -12.76 -21.41
CA LEU A 147 -5.67 -11.87 -20.80
C LEU A 147 -4.33 -12.58 -20.70
N SER A 148 -3.24 -11.83 -20.85
CA SER A 148 -1.88 -12.36 -20.98
C SER A 148 -1.20 -12.60 -19.63
N TYR A 149 -1.87 -13.29 -18.69
CA TYR A 149 -1.27 -13.67 -17.41
C TYR A 149 -0.43 -14.94 -17.53
N THR A 150 0.61 -15.03 -16.71
CA THR A 150 1.49 -16.20 -16.60
C THR A 150 0.81 -17.35 -15.83
N LYS A 151 1.39 -18.55 -15.89
CA LYS A 151 0.86 -19.71 -15.14
C LYS A 151 0.99 -19.51 -13.64
N GLU A 152 2.06 -18.86 -13.22
CA GLU A 152 2.37 -18.50 -11.84
C GLU A 152 1.36 -17.49 -11.31
N GLU A 153 0.95 -16.52 -12.13
CA GLU A 153 -0.11 -15.54 -11.80
C GLU A 153 -1.51 -16.18 -11.69
N VAL A 154 -1.81 -17.16 -12.55
CA VAL A 154 -3.03 -17.96 -12.41
C VAL A 154 -3.02 -18.76 -11.11
N ALA A 155 -1.87 -19.31 -10.71
CA ALA A 155 -1.73 -20.01 -9.44
C ALA A 155 -1.91 -19.07 -8.24
N LEU A 156 -1.23 -17.91 -8.24
CA LEU A 156 -1.38 -16.87 -7.22
C LEU A 156 -2.85 -16.44 -7.05
N SER A 157 -3.57 -16.25 -8.16
CA SER A 157 -4.98 -15.87 -8.11
C SER A 157 -5.85 -16.96 -7.46
N LYS A 158 -5.59 -18.23 -7.77
CA LYS A 158 -6.31 -19.35 -7.13
C LYS A 158 -6.03 -19.40 -5.63
N ASP A 159 -4.77 -19.25 -5.22
CA ASP A 159 -4.41 -19.23 -3.80
C ASP A 159 -5.12 -18.08 -3.06
N MET A 160 -5.12 -16.87 -3.65
CA MET A 160 -5.83 -15.72 -3.08
C MET A 160 -7.34 -15.95 -2.98
N MET A 161 -7.97 -16.50 -4.03
CA MET A 161 -9.38 -16.87 -4.02
C MET A 161 -9.69 -17.92 -2.94
N ASP A 162 -8.81 -18.90 -2.76
CA ASP A 162 -8.95 -19.94 -1.74
C ASP A 162 -8.84 -19.34 -0.34
N TYR A 163 -7.85 -18.49 -0.06
CA TYR A 163 -7.73 -17.80 1.23
C TYR A 163 -8.97 -16.96 1.56
N TRP A 164 -9.43 -16.14 0.60
CA TRP A 164 -10.60 -15.28 0.79
C TRP A 164 -11.91 -16.08 0.94
N SER A 165 -12.08 -17.14 0.15
CA SER A 165 -13.29 -17.98 0.23
C SER A 165 -13.32 -18.85 1.48
N ASN A 166 -12.16 -19.33 1.95
CA ASN A 166 -12.05 -20.06 3.20
C ASN A 166 -12.36 -19.13 4.38
N PHE A 167 -11.76 -17.94 4.41
CA PHE A 167 -12.08 -16.94 5.43
C PHE A 167 -13.58 -16.57 5.44
N ALA A 168 -14.22 -16.43 4.27
CA ALA A 168 -15.65 -16.18 4.21
C ALA A 168 -16.51 -17.33 4.79
N LYS A 169 -16.07 -18.58 4.66
CA LYS A 169 -16.79 -19.77 5.13
C LYS A 169 -16.57 -20.04 6.63
N THR A 170 -15.34 -19.86 7.10
CA THR A 170 -14.94 -20.35 8.44
C THR A 170 -14.33 -19.30 9.34
N GLY A 171 -14.12 -18.08 8.83
CA GLY A 171 -13.26 -17.10 9.47
C GLY A 171 -11.83 -17.59 9.55
#